data_AF-A0A2S2NST5-F1
#
_entry.id   AF-A0A2S2NST5-F1
#
_cell.length_a   1.000
_cell.length_b   1.000
_cell.length_c   1.000
_cell.angle_alpha   90.00
_cell.angle_beta   90.00
_cell.angle_gamma   90.00
#
_symmetry.space_group_name_H-M   'P 1'
#
loop_
_entity.id
_entity.type
_entity.pdbx_description
1 polymer ?
#
loop_
_entity_poly.entity_id
_entity_poly.type
_entity_poly.pdbx_seq_one_letter_code
_entity_poly.pdbx_strand_id
1 'polypeptide(L)'
;MEIITSNKGCEKLCYNGYMYVLKHFGKSKITWRCSKRSSFKCMGELYTNVQKEDPVLKSNHNHFGDSEKVDVEKALCIMKEQSKSGLSKPLEVYAEGVAKLDGNIRSKMPVEDHVKRTLRNQRSKLNPIEPTSLDNLIIDDEWCTTGHPEYKNLLIFDNGVGSEQRILIFGTVEGMNNLSKSSTWYLDGNFSLAPKLFLQLYVIRVIVNGIFTTAIYCLLQRKTYETYKLLFKSLIEKCAEKNLYLDPKYVHLDFEKAVIKAMYKIFNREVNIRGCFYHLSQSTHRKV
;
A
#
# COMPACT_ATOMS: atom_id res chain seq x y z
N MET A 1 21.70 -24.62 -16.87
CA MET A 1 20.85 -25.10 -15.75
C MET A 1 20.68 -23.92 -14.81
N GLU A 2 19.48 -23.71 -14.28
CA GLU A 2 19.21 -22.58 -13.37
C GLU A 2 18.27 -23.01 -12.24
N ILE A 3 18.32 -22.30 -11.12
CA ILE A 3 17.44 -22.53 -9.98
C ILE A 3 16.59 -21.30 -9.76
N ILE A 4 15.29 -21.50 -9.66
CA ILE A 4 14.31 -20.47 -9.36
C ILE A 4 13.56 -20.81 -8.07
N THR A 5 12.97 -19.80 -7.45
CA THR A 5 12.18 -19.99 -6.23
C THR A 5 10.70 -20.03 -6.56
N SER A 6 10.01 -21.07 -6.10
CA SER A 6 8.56 -21.19 -6.26
C SER A 6 7.78 -20.20 -5.39
N ASN A 7 6.48 -20.06 -5.64
CA ASN A 7 5.57 -19.23 -4.83
C ASN A 7 5.58 -19.56 -3.33
N LYS A 8 5.93 -20.81 -2.96
CA LYS A 8 5.99 -21.30 -1.59
C LYS A 8 7.39 -21.20 -0.96
N GLY A 9 8.34 -20.54 -1.62
CA GLY A 9 9.72 -20.43 -1.16
C GLY A 9 10.59 -21.66 -1.44
N CYS A 10 10.02 -22.74 -2.01
CA CYS A 10 10.78 -23.94 -2.34
C CYS A 10 11.54 -23.77 -3.66
N GLU A 11 12.76 -24.31 -3.74
CA GLU A 11 13.57 -24.30 -4.95
C GLU A 11 13.00 -25.18 -6.06
N LYS A 12 13.09 -24.69 -7.29
CA LYS A 12 12.83 -25.42 -8.52
C LYS A 12 14.08 -25.37 -9.40
N LEU A 13 14.48 -26.51 -9.93
CA LEU A 13 15.58 -26.61 -10.89
C LEU A 13 15.02 -26.62 -12.30
N CYS A 14 15.59 -25.80 -13.19
CA CYS A 14 15.23 -25.71 -14.60
C CYS A 14 16.37 -26.29 -15.45
N TYR A 15 16.07 -27.33 -16.24
CA TYR A 15 17.05 -28.02 -17.09
C TYR A 15 16.38 -28.64 -18.32
N ASN A 16 16.93 -28.38 -19.52
CA ASN A 16 16.48 -28.89 -20.81
C ASN A 16 14.97 -28.75 -21.09
N GLY A 17 14.38 -27.58 -20.77
CA GLY A 17 12.95 -27.33 -20.95
C GLY A 17 12.04 -27.98 -19.89
N TYR A 18 12.60 -28.58 -18.85
CA TYR A 18 11.86 -29.19 -17.74
C TYR A 18 12.10 -28.43 -16.44
N MET A 19 11.08 -28.43 -15.58
CA MET A 19 11.17 -27.94 -14.20
C MET A 19 11.09 -29.12 -13.23
N TYR A 20 11.97 -29.14 -12.25
CA TYR A 20 12.04 -30.14 -11.20
C TYR A 20 11.87 -29.50 -9.83
N VAL A 21 11.28 -30.23 -8.88
CA VAL A 21 11.15 -29.85 -7.48
C VAL A 21 11.98 -30.80 -6.62
N LEU A 22 12.46 -30.32 -5.48
CA LEU A 22 13.23 -31.13 -4.54
C LEU A 22 12.42 -32.37 -4.12
N LYS A 23 13.04 -33.55 -4.24
CA LYS A 23 12.50 -34.83 -3.75
C LYS A 23 13.21 -35.27 -2.48
N HIS A 24 14.54 -35.28 -2.49
CA HIS A 24 15.35 -35.73 -1.36
C HIS A 24 16.74 -35.08 -1.41
N PHE A 25 17.21 -34.63 -0.24
CA PHE A 25 18.57 -34.11 -0.06
C PHE A 25 19.42 -35.19 0.60
N GLY A 26 20.38 -35.75 -0.14
CA GLY A 26 21.29 -36.78 0.36
C GLY A 26 22.68 -36.23 0.71
N LYS A 27 23.55 -37.07 1.27
CA LYS A 27 24.91 -36.67 1.68
C LYS A 27 25.83 -36.30 0.51
N SER A 28 25.68 -36.96 -0.64
CA SER A 28 26.54 -36.77 -1.83
C SER A 28 25.81 -36.20 -3.03
N LYS A 29 24.48 -36.30 -3.06
CA LYS A 29 23.66 -35.87 -4.19
C LYS A 29 22.29 -35.40 -3.76
N ILE A 30 21.71 -34.52 -4.57
CA ILE A 30 20.33 -34.07 -4.44
C ILE A 30 19.50 -34.78 -5.51
N THR A 31 18.34 -35.29 -5.10
CA THR A 31 17.36 -35.87 -6.02
C THR A 31 16.24 -34.89 -6.27
N TRP A 32 16.00 -34.60 -7.53
CA TRP A 32 14.92 -33.75 -8.02
C TRP A 32 13.91 -34.61 -8.78
N ARG A 33 12.64 -34.29 -8.67
CA ARG A 33 11.55 -34.95 -9.40
C ARG A 33 10.84 -33.95 -10.31
N CYS A 34 10.32 -34.41 -11.44
CA CYS A 34 9.58 -33.54 -12.36
C CYS A 34 8.41 -32.84 -11.65
N SER A 35 8.28 -31.53 -11.87
CA SER A 35 7.19 -30.71 -11.32
C SER A 35 5.80 -31.13 -11.83
N LYS A 36 5.73 -31.76 -13.01
CA LYS A 36 4.51 -32.31 -13.60
C LYS A 36 4.17 -33.72 -13.09
N ARG A 37 4.76 -34.17 -11.97
CA ARG A 37 4.47 -35.48 -11.35
C ARG A 37 2.98 -35.68 -11.07
N SER A 38 2.29 -34.67 -10.55
CA SER A 38 0.86 -34.77 -10.21
C SER A 38 -0.03 -34.70 -11.44
N SER A 39 0.27 -33.82 -12.39
CA SER A 39 -0.57 -33.56 -13.57
C SER A 39 -0.38 -34.58 -14.70
N PHE A 40 0.85 -35.05 -14.92
CA PHE A 40 1.19 -35.98 -16.01
C PHE A 40 1.60 -37.38 -15.53
N LYS A 41 1.55 -37.64 -14.21
CA LYS A 41 2.12 -38.86 -13.60
C LYS A 41 3.59 -39.09 -14.00
N CYS A 42 4.30 -38.00 -14.32
CA CYS A 42 5.63 -38.07 -14.90
C CYS A 42 6.66 -38.67 -13.93
N MET A 43 7.41 -39.67 -14.39
CA MET A 43 8.43 -40.36 -13.58
C MET A 43 9.83 -39.73 -13.69
N GLY A 44 9.97 -38.61 -14.40
CA GLY A 44 11.27 -37.96 -14.62
C GLY A 44 11.95 -37.53 -13.32
N GLU A 45 13.20 -37.94 -13.14
CA GLU A 45 14.06 -37.62 -12.00
C GLU A 45 15.44 -37.17 -12.49
N LEU A 46 16.01 -36.22 -11.78
CA LEU A 46 17.31 -35.63 -12.05
C LEU A 46 18.14 -35.68 -10.76
N TYR A 47 19.41 -36.02 -10.87
CA TYR A 47 20.38 -35.85 -9.80
C TYR A 47 21.24 -34.62 -10.06
N THR A 48 21.64 -33.95 -8.99
CA THR A 48 22.76 -33.01 -8.99
C THR A 48 23.70 -33.38 -7.85
N ASN A 49 24.91 -32.83 -7.86
CA ASN A 49 25.74 -32.83 -6.65
C ASN A 49 25.09 -31.94 -5.54
N VAL A 50 25.66 -31.92 -4.34
CA VAL A 50 25.14 -31.12 -3.20
C VAL A 50 25.23 -29.60 -3.42
N GLN A 51 26.14 -29.15 -4.29
CA GLN A 51 26.27 -27.77 -4.74
C GLN A 51 25.26 -27.40 -5.84
N LYS A 52 24.42 -28.37 -6.24
CA LYS A 52 23.39 -28.24 -7.27
C LYS A 52 23.96 -28.02 -8.67
N GLU A 53 25.13 -28.59 -8.92
CA GLU A 53 25.83 -28.63 -10.20
C GLU A 53 25.76 -30.06 -10.79
N ASP A 54 26.32 -30.26 -11.98
CA ASP A 54 26.41 -31.55 -12.68
C ASP A 54 25.08 -32.33 -12.80
N PRO A 55 24.09 -31.79 -13.53
CA PRO A 55 22.78 -32.43 -13.67
C PRO A 55 22.86 -33.74 -14.45
N VAL A 56 22.49 -34.85 -13.82
CA VAL A 56 22.41 -36.18 -14.45
C VAL A 56 20.97 -36.67 -14.45
N LEU A 57 20.43 -36.96 -15.64
CA LEU A 57 19.08 -37.52 -15.79
C LEU A 57 19.07 -38.98 -15.32
N LYS A 58 18.22 -39.28 -14.34
CA LYS A 58 18.05 -40.63 -13.80
C LYS A 58 16.93 -41.40 -14.51
N SER A 59 15.81 -40.72 -14.76
CA SER A 59 14.66 -41.31 -15.42
C SER A 59 14.06 -40.33 -16.42
N ASN A 60 13.59 -40.88 -17.54
CA ASN A 60 13.05 -40.11 -18.64
C ASN A 60 11.68 -39.51 -18.30
N HIS A 61 11.35 -38.43 -18.99
CA HIS A 61 10.02 -37.82 -18.95
C HIS A 61 9.07 -38.53 -19.90
N ASN A 62 7.78 -38.47 -19.60
CA ASN A 62 6.70 -38.96 -20.45
C ASN A 62 5.96 -37.82 -21.19
N HIS A 63 6.56 -36.63 -21.21
CA HIS A 63 6.04 -35.44 -21.88
C HIS A 63 7.22 -34.65 -22.44
N PHE A 64 6.94 -33.80 -23.43
CA PHE A 64 7.96 -32.90 -23.99
C PHE A 64 8.37 -31.81 -23.00
N GLY A 65 9.59 -31.32 -23.19
CA GLY A 65 10.10 -30.11 -22.57
C GLY A 65 9.43 -28.88 -23.18
N ASP A 66 9.28 -27.82 -22.39
CA ASP A 66 8.65 -26.57 -22.77
C ASP A 66 9.54 -25.43 -22.25
N SER A 67 10.54 -25.06 -23.05
CA SER A 67 11.51 -24.00 -22.73
C SER A 67 10.81 -22.66 -22.52
N GLU A 68 9.86 -22.31 -23.37
CA GLU A 68 9.12 -21.05 -23.26
C GLU A 68 8.35 -20.97 -21.93
N LYS A 69 7.74 -22.08 -21.46
CA LYS A 69 7.10 -22.12 -20.14
C LYS A 69 8.09 -22.03 -18.98
N VAL A 70 9.29 -22.59 -19.15
CA VAL A 70 10.39 -22.41 -18.18
C VAL A 70 10.75 -20.93 -18.10
N ASP A 71 10.89 -20.24 -19.23
CA ASP A 71 11.27 -18.82 -19.27
C ASP A 71 10.18 -17.89 -18.74
N VAL A 72 8.89 -18.20 -18.98
CA VAL A 72 7.76 -17.53 -18.32
C VAL A 72 7.88 -17.64 -16.79
N GLU A 73 8.14 -18.84 -16.25
CA GLU A 73 8.27 -19.04 -14.81
C GLU A 73 9.50 -18.30 -14.23
N LYS A 74 10.61 -18.23 -14.98
CA LYS A 74 11.78 -17.41 -14.59
C LYS A 74 11.44 -15.93 -14.54
N ALA A 75 10.78 -15.39 -15.56
CA ALA A 75 10.36 -13.99 -15.61
C ALA A 75 9.45 -13.64 -14.41
N LEU A 76 8.49 -14.51 -14.10
CA LEU A 76 7.62 -14.33 -12.93
C LEU A 76 8.39 -14.42 -11.60
N CYS A 77 9.46 -15.20 -11.53
CA CYS A 77 10.34 -15.25 -10.35
C CYS A 77 11.08 -13.92 -10.18
N ILE A 78 11.67 -13.39 -11.25
CA ILE A 78 12.39 -12.11 -11.24
C ILE A 78 11.46 -10.97 -10.81
N MET A 79 10.27 -10.87 -11.41
CA MET A 79 9.28 -9.86 -11.03
C MET A 79 8.90 -9.94 -9.53
N LYS A 80 8.79 -11.14 -8.97
CA LYS A 80 8.50 -11.33 -7.54
C LYS A 80 9.65 -10.88 -6.67
N GLU A 81 10.89 -11.25 -7.02
CA GLU A 81 12.07 -10.81 -6.28
C GLU A 81 12.21 -9.28 -6.30
N GLN A 82 12.02 -8.64 -7.46
CA GLN A 82 11.99 -7.18 -7.56
C GLN A 82 10.90 -6.55 -6.68
N SER A 83 9.72 -7.18 -6.60
CA SER A 83 8.61 -6.71 -5.77
C SER A 83 8.88 -6.82 -4.26
N LYS A 84 9.85 -7.63 -3.81
CA LYS A 84 10.24 -7.73 -2.40
C LYS A 84 10.98 -6.50 -1.88
N SER A 85 11.49 -5.63 -2.75
CA SER A 85 12.10 -4.37 -2.31
C SER A 85 11.06 -3.33 -1.89
N GLY A 86 9.81 -3.45 -2.37
CA GLY A 86 8.74 -2.46 -2.13
C GLY A 86 8.91 -1.13 -2.88
N LEU A 87 10.02 -0.90 -3.59
CA LEU A 87 10.35 0.41 -4.17
C LEU A 87 9.52 0.75 -5.42
N SER A 88 9.26 -0.23 -6.28
CA SER A 88 8.51 -0.05 -7.53
C SER A 88 7.04 -0.46 -7.40
N LYS A 89 6.17 0.17 -8.19
CA LYS A 89 4.74 -0.21 -8.24
C LYS A 89 4.59 -1.56 -8.95
N PRO A 90 3.62 -2.42 -8.56
CA PRO A 90 3.39 -3.70 -9.24
C PRO A 90 3.14 -3.59 -10.76
N LEU A 91 2.59 -2.46 -11.22
CA LEU A 91 2.42 -2.16 -12.64
C LEU A 91 3.77 -1.96 -13.35
N GLU A 92 4.69 -1.18 -12.75
CA GLU A 92 6.01 -0.91 -13.29
C GLU A 92 6.83 -2.20 -13.37
N VAL A 93 6.84 -2.98 -12.28
CA VAL A 93 7.55 -4.28 -12.24
C VAL A 93 7.03 -5.23 -13.32
N TYR A 94 5.71 -5.28 -13.52
CA TYR A 94 5.12 -6.10 -14.58
C TYR A 94 5.54 -5.62 -15.97
N ALA A 95 5.42 -4.31 -16.24
CA ALA A 95 5.76 -3.73 -17.52
C ALA A 95 7.25 -3.94 -17.87
N GLU A 96 8.16 -3.69 -16.93
CA GLU A 96 9.59 -3.92 -17.09
C GLU A 96 9.93 -5.40 -17.32
N GLY A 97 9.29 -6.30 -16.57
CA GLY A 97 9.56 -7.72 -16.73
C GLY A 97 9.03 -8.28 -18.04
N VAL A 98 7.88 -7.80 -18.53
CA VAL A 98 7.31 -8.19 -19.83
C VAL A 98 8.12 -7.63 -20.99
N ALA A 99 8.63 -6.39 -20.87
CA ALA A 99 9.43 -5.76 -21.92
C ALA A 99 10.73 -6.51 -22.25
N LYS A 100 11.23 -7.34 -21.32
CA LYS A 100 12.45 -8.15 -21.48
C LYS A 100 12.20 -9.49 -22.19
N LEU A 101 10.95 -9.85 -22.49
CA LEU A 101 10.58 -11.13 -23.08
C LEU A 101 10.39 -11.01 -24.58
N ASP A 102 10.70 -12.06 -25.33
CA ASP A 102 10.35 -12.17 -26.73
C ASP A 102 8.83 -12.31 -26.93
N GLY A 103 8.36 -12.18 -28.18
CA GLY A 103 6.93 -12.24 -28.50
C GLY A 103 6.27 -13.58 -28.17
N ASN A 104 6.99 -14.70 -28.33
CA ASN A 104 6.45 -16.04 -28.12
C ASN A 104 6.26 -16.31 -26.62
N ILE A 105 7.26 -16.00 -25.81
CA ILE A 105 7.20 -16.10 -24.34
C ILE A 105 6.15 -15.14 -23.79
N ARG A 106 6.11 -13.90 -24.30
CA ARG A 106 5.10 -12.90 -23.87
C ARG A 106 3.68 -13.38 -24.13
N SER A 107 3.42 -14.07 -25.24
CA SER A 107 2.09 -14.62 -25.56
C SER A 107 1.63 -15.72 -24.58
N LYS A 108 2.59 -16.38 -23.92
CA LYS A 108 2.35 -17.43 -22.92
C LYS A 108 2.27 -16.92 -21.48
N MET A 109 2.39 -15.61 -21.27
CA MET A 109 2.27 -15.01 -19.94
C MET A 109 0.87 -15.22 -19.37
N PRO A 110 0.74 -15.43 -18.04
CA PRO A 110 -0.56 -15.40 -17.39
C PRO A 110 -1.23 -14.04 -17.53
N VAL A 111 -2.55 -14.01 -17.32
CA VAL A 111 -3.34 -12.78 -17.27
C VAL A 111 -2.69 -11.75 -16.35
N GLU A 112 -2.51 -10.53 -16.85
CA GLU A 112 -1.81 -9.43 -16.19
C GLU A 112 -2.30 -9.18 -14.76
N ASP A 113 -3.61 -9.16 -14.55
CA ASP A 113 -4.20 -8.93 -13.23
C ASP A 113 -3.84 -10.02 -12.20
N HIS A 114 -3.70 -11.28 -12.64
CA HIS A 114 -3.26 -12.37 -11.77
C HIS A 114 -1.80 -12.19 -11.35
N VAL A 115 -0.95 -11.76 -12.29
CA VAL A 115 0.47 -11.47 -12.00
C VAL A 115 0.55 -10.28 -11.03
N LYS A 116 -0.09 -9.15 -11.34
CA LYS A 116 -0.13 -7.97 -10.47
C LYS A 116 -0.67 -8.29 -9.08
N ARG A 117 -1.70 -9.13 -8.95
CA ARG A 117 -2.23 -9.58 -7.65
C ARG A 117 -1.19 -10.39 -6.88
N THR A 118 -0.45 -11.25 -7.56
CA THR A 118 0.63 -12.02 -6.95
C THR A 118 1.75 -11.10 -6.45
N LEU A 119 2.16 -10.10 -7.24
CA LEU A 119 3.17 -9.12 -6.84
C LEU A 119 2.72 -8.31 -5.62
N ARG A 120 1.46 -7.86 -5.60
CA ARG A 120 0.85 -7.19 -4.43
C ARG A 120 0.90 -8.05 -3.17
N ASN A 121 0.55 -9.34 -3.28
CA ASN A 121 0.59 -10.28 -2.16
C ASN A 121 2.01 -10.58 -1.66
N GLN A 122 3.03 -10.52 -2.52
CA GLN A 122 4.42 -10.65 -2.05
C GLN A 122 4.85 -9.40 -1.29
N ARG A 123 4.52 -8.21 -1.81
CA ARG A 123 4.82 -6.95 -1.14
C ARG A 123 4.10 -6.80 0.20
N SER A 124 2.85 -7.24 0.31
CA SER A 124 2.08 -7.12 1.55
C SER A 124 2.68 -7.88 2.74
N LYS A 125 3.60 -8.83 2.50
CA LYS A 125 4.34 -9.52 3.57
C LYS A 125 5.37 -8.64 4.26
N LEU A 126 5.74 -7.51 3.65
CA LEU A 126 6.65 -6.51 4.20
C LEU A 126 5.89 -5.42 4.96
N ASN A 127 4.57 -5.36 4.80
CA ASN A 127 3.78 -4.38 5.53
C ASN A 127 3.89 -4.68 7.03
N PRO A 128 3.90 -3.64 7.87
CA PRO A 128 3.83 -3.81 9.32
C PRO A 128 2.57 -4.59 9.69
N ILE A 129 2.65 -5.31 10.81
CA ILE A 129 1.52 -6.05 11.37
C ILE A 129 0.40 -5.05 11.67
N GLU A 130 -0.82 -5.37 11.26
CA GLU A 130 -1.97 -4.51 11.54
C GLU A 130 -2.14 -4.38 13.07
N PRO A 131 -2.10 -3.16 13.63
CA PRO A 131 -2.15 -2.97 15.06
C PRO A 131 -3.54 -3.33 15.60
N THR A 132 -3.56 -4.02 16.73
CA THR A 132 -4.79 -4.45 17.41
C THR A 132 -5.31 -3.45 18.44
N SER A 133 -4.46 -2.52 18.87
CA SER A 133 -4.78 -1.41 19.77
C SER A 133 -4.01 -0.16 19.37
N LEU A 134 -4.45 1.00 19.85
CA LEU A 134 -3.76 2.27 19.59
C LEU A 134 -2.42 2.36 20.31
N ASP A 135 -2.23 1.62 21.41
CA ASP A 135 -0.96 1.58 22.12
C ASP A 135 0.13 0.86 21.32
N ASN A 136 -0.28 -0.06 20.44
CA ASN A 136 0.60 -0.78 19.53
C ASN A 136 0.75 -0.08 18.17
N LEU A 137 0.05 1.03 17.93
CA LEU A 137 0.16 1.80 16.69
C LEU A 137 1.34 2.77 16.79
N ILE A 138 2.50 2.32 16.30
CA ILE A 138 3.70 3.11 16.12
C ILE A 138 3.87 3.36 14.63
N ILE A 139 4.05 4.63 14.25
CA ILE A 139 4.34 5.05 12.87
C ILE A 139 5.69 5.74 12.90
N ASP A 140 6.70 5.11 12.32
CA ASP A 140 8.08 5.55 12.34
C ASP A 140 8.73 5.48 10.95
N ASP A 141 9.93 6.07 10.86
CA ASP A 141 10.82 6.01 9.70
C ASP A 141 10.13 6.29 8.35
N GLU A 142 10.19 5.33 7.43
CA GLU A 142 9.64 5.47 6.08
C GLU A 142 8.12 5.63 6.06
N TRP A 143 7.41 5.13 7.08
CA TRP A 143 5.95 5.18 7.19
C TRP A 143 5.43 6.56 7.58
N CYS A 144 6.31 7.44 8.06
CA CYS A 144 6.02 8.86 8.26
C CYS A 144 6.10 9.69 6.97
N THR A 145 6.49 9.08 5.84
CA THR A 145 6.80 9.79 4.59
C THR A 145 5.84 9.43 3.46
N THR A 146 5.93 10.17 2.35
CA THR A 146 5.28 9.85 1.07
C THR A 146 5.82 8.58 0.41
N GLY A 147 6.86 7.97 0.99
CA GLY A 147 7.56 6.81 0.46
C GLY A 147 8.42 7.14 -0.75
N HIS A 148 9.00 6.09 -1.35
CA HIS A 148 9.82 6.20 -2.55
C HIS A 148 9.07 6.88 -3.72
N PRO A 149 9.73 7.73 -4.53
CA PRO A 149 11.16 8.07 -4.47
C PRO A 149 11.51 9.25 -3.56
N GLU A 150 10.54 10.07 -3.18
CA GLU A 150 10.83 11.39 -2.62
C GLU A 150 10.95 11.42 -1.10
N TYR A 151 10.35 10.45 -0.38
CA TYR A 151 10.36 10.34 1.07
C TYR A 151 10.05 11.67 1.80
N LYS A 152 9.20 12.52 1.20
CA LYS A 152 8.77 13.78 1.82
C LYS A 152 7.98 13.48 3.09
N ASN A 153 8.25 14.21 4.16
CA ASN A 153 7.50 14.09 5.40
C ASN A 153 5.99 14.23 5.14
N LEU A 154 5.22 13.27 5.64
CA LEU A 154 3.77 13.18 5.45
C LEU A 154 3.05 13.22 6.80
N LEU A 155 3.49 12.46 7.80
CA LEU A 155 2.95 12.56 9.16
C LEU A 155 3.49 13.85 9.80
N ILE A 156 2.63 14.84 10.01
CA ILE A 156 3.03 16.15 10.58
C ILE A 156 2.69 16.28 12.05
N PHE A 157 1.73 15.52 12.56
CA PHE A 157 1.39 15.51 13.98
C PHE A 157 0.87 14.15 14.41
N ASP A 158 1.38 13.71 15.55
CA ASP A 158 0.95 12.53 16.26
C ASP A 158 0.98 12.80 17.77
N ASN A 159 -0.14 12.67 18.47
CA ASN A 159 -0.26 13.05 19.89
C ASN A 159 0.24 12.01 20.92
N GLY A 160 1.04 11.04 20.49
CA GLY A 160 1.59 9.95 21.32
C GLY A 160 0.63 8.84 21.81
N VAL A 161 1.21 7.67 22.02
CA VAL A 161 0.58 6.52 22.72
C VAL A 161 0.10 6.94 24.11
N GLY A 162 -1.01 6.37 24.59
CA GLY A 162 -1.61 6.71 25.88
C GLY A 162 -2.45 8.00 25.89
N SER A 163 -2.57 8.71 24.76
CA SER A 163 -3.51 9.83 24.65
C SER A 163 -4.95 9.35 24.83
N GLU A 164 -5.79 10.12 25.53
CA GLU A 164 -7.22 9.79 25.71
C GLU A 164 -7.99 9.71 24.38
N GLN A 165 -7.51 10.45 23.36
CA GLN A 165 -8.11 10.54 22.03
C GLN A 165 -6.99 10.67 21.00
N ARG A 166 -6.60 9.56 20.37
CA ARG A 166 -5.52 9.55 19.37
C ARG A 166 -5.89 10.38 18.16
N ILE A 167 -4.98 11.26 17.73
CA ILE A 167 -5.09 12.08 16.52
C ILE A 167 -3.80 11.95 15.73
N LEU A 168 -3.94 11.58 14.46
CA LEU A 168 -2.87 11.63 13.47
C LEU A 168 -3.23 12.68 12.41
N ILE A 169 -2.29 13.53 12.05
CA ILE A 169 -2.45 14.52 10.97
C ILE A 169 -1.37 14.28 9.93
N PHE A 170 -1.82 14.08 8.69
CA PHE A 170 -0.99 13.89 7.53
C PHE A 170 -1.14 15.05 6.56
N GLY A 171 -0.03 15.59 6.08
CA GLY A 171 0.00 16.68 5.12
C GLY A 171 1.40 16.88 4.57
N THR A 172 1.49 17.22 3.28
CA THR A 172 2.75 17.66 2.69
C THR A 172 2.93 19.17 2.91
N VAL A 173 4.16 19.68 2.74
CA VAL A 173 4.41 21.14 2.77
C VAL A 173 3.58 21.86 1.71
N GLU A 174 3.41 21.25 0.53
CA GLU A 174 2.55 21.79 -0.52
C GLU A 174 1.08 21.82 -0.09
N GLY A 175 0.58 20.76 0.54
CA GLY A 175 -0.77 20.71 1.10
C GLY A 175 -0.98 21.81 2.14
N MET A 176 -0.06 21.99 3.08
CA MET A 176 -0.11 23.05 4.09
C MET A 176 -0.07 24.45 3.45
N ASN A 177 0.72 24.65 2.41
CA ASN A 177 0.80 25.91 1.67
C ASN A 177 -0.48 26.21 0.87
N ASN A 178 -1.10 25.19 0.27
CA ASN A 178 -2.39 25.33 -0.39
C ASN A 178 -3.49 25.66 0.63
N LEU A 179 -3.40 25.08 1.82
CA LEU A 179 -4.31 25.35 2.93
C LEU A 179 -4.19 26.80 3.43
N SER A 180 -2.97 27.30 3.65
CA SER A 180 -2.73 28.67 4.14
C SER A 180 -3.12 29.75 3.14
N LYS A 181 -2.98 29.48 1.83
CA LYS A 181 -3.36 30.43 0.76
C LYS A 181 -4.85 30.43 0.47
N SER A 182 -5.59 29.40 0.89
CA SER A 182 -7.01 29.29 0.59
C SER A 182 -7.85 29.99 1.65
N SER A 183 -8.67 30.95 1.22
CA SER A 183 -9.69 31.56 2.08
C SER A 183 -10.89 30.66 2.35
N THR A 184 -11.05 29.58 1.58
CA THR A 184 -12.22 28.69 1.65
C THR A 184 -11.78 27.25 1.86
N TRP A 185 -12.24 26.64 2.94
CA TRP A 185 -11.95 25.24 3.27
C TRP A 185 -13.22 24.39 3.20
N TYR A 186 -13.05 23.13 2.83
CA TYR A 186 -14.09 22.12 2.76
C TYR A 186 -13.69 20.93 3.61
N LEU A 187 -14.41 20.70 4.70
CA LEU A 187 -14.08 19.68 5.69
C LEU A 187 -15.12 18.58 5.64
N ASP A 188 -14.67 17.34 5.65
CA ASP A 188 -15.54 16.16 5.54
C ASP A 188 -15.01 14.99 6.36
N GLY A 189 -15.92 14.22 6.96
CA GLY A 189 -15.60 13.05 7.76
C GLY A 189 -16.13 11.77 7.12
N ASN A 190 -15.25 10.82 6.80
CA ASN A 190 -15.62 9.53 6.23
C ASN A 190 -15.38 8.38 7.21
N PHE A 191 -16.48 7.73 7.62
CA PHE A 191 -16.47 6.59 8.54
C PHE A 191 -16.07 5.28 7.86
N SER A 192 -16.48 5.09 6.60
CA SER A 192 -16.24 3.84 5.86
C SER A 192 -14.79 3.65 5.44
N LEU A 193 -14.05 4.75 5.27
CA LEU A 193 -12.63 4.75 4.91
C LEU A 193 -11.70 4.82 6.13
N ALA A 194 -12.24 4.94 7.34
CA ALA A 194 -11.44 5.00 8.55
C ALA A 194 -10.81 3.63 8.85
N PRO A 195 -9.51 3.56 9.22
CA PRO A 195 -8.92 2.35 9.76
C PRO A 195 -9.64 1.91 11.04
N LYS A 196 -9.65 0.60 11.35
CA LYS A 196 -10.46 0.01 12.44
C LYS A 196 -10.30 0.68 13.81
N LEU A 197 -9.12 1.22 14.11
CA LEU A 197 -8.82 1.85 15.41
C LEU A 197 -9.28 3.32 15.49
N PHE A 198 -9.74 3.90 14.39
CA PHE A 198 -10.21 5.29 14.30
C PHE A 198 -11.68 5.33 13.92
N LEU A 199 -12.41 6.32 14.43
CA LEU A 199 -13.82 6.49 14.14
C LEU A 199 -14.03 7.08 12.74
N GLN A 200 -13.15 7.99 12.32
CA GLN A 200 -13.28 8.68 11.04
C GLN A 200 -11.92 9.04 10.43
N LEU A 201 -11.87 8.97 9.10
CA LEU A 201 -10.92 9.71 8.29
C LEU A 201 -11.52 11.09 8.02
N TYR A 202 -10.92 12.13 8.60
CA TYR A 202 -11.34 13.51 8.43
C TYR A 202 -10.41 14.20 7.42
N VAL A 203 -10.96 14.89 6.44
CA VAL A 203 -10.19 15.55 5.37
C VAL A 203 -10.46 17.03 5.33
N ILE A 204 -9.41 17.81 5.06
CA ILE A 204 -9.50 19.25 4.83
C ILE A 204 -9.08 19.50 3.38
N ARG A 205 -10.01 19.98 2.58
CA ARG A 205 -9.87 20.20 1.15
C ARG A 205 -9.94 21.69 0.83
N VAL A 206 -9.26 22.06 -0.24
CA VAL A 206 -9.23 23.42 -0.80
C VAL A 206 -9.37 23.34 -2.31
N ILE A 207 -9.69 24.47 -2.95
CA ILE A 207 -9.74 24.55 -4.41
C ILE A 207 -8.39 25.06 -4.91
N VAL A 208 -7.71 24.25 -5.72
CA VAL A 208 -6.47 24.63 -6.42
C VAL A 208 -6.75 24.55 -7.91
N ASN A 209 -6.61 25.66 -8.63
CA ASN A 209 -6.86 25.75 -10.07
C ASN A 209 -8.25 25.19 -10.49
N GLY A 210 -9.29 25.47 -9.69
CA GLY A 210 -10.66 25.03 -9.96
C GLY A 210 -10.96 23.57 -9.55
N ILE A 211 -9.99 22.83 -9.00
CA ILE A 211 -10.14 21.43 -8.61
C ILE A 211 -10.10 21.30 -7.08
N PHE A 212 -10.99 20.48 -6.52
CA PHE A 212 -10.98 20.17 -5.09
C PHE A 212 -9.84 19.21 -4.73
N THR A 213 -8.80 19.76 -4.10
CA THR A 213 -7.61 19.03 -3.67
C THR A 213 -7.63 18.85 -2.16
N THR A 214 -7.37 17.62 -1.69
CA THR A 214 -7.22 17.36 -0.25
C THR A 214 -5.83 17.83 0.20
N ALA A 215 -5.81 18.81 1.09
CA ALA A 215 -4.59 19.38 1.63
C ALA A 215 -4.09 18.60 2.85
N ILE A 216 -5.01 18.21 3.73
CA ILE A 216 -4.71 17.53 5.00
C ILE A 216 -5.65 16.33 5.17
N TYR A 217 -5.09 15.23 5.65
CA TYR A 217 -5.82 14.04 6.09
C TYR A 217 -5.61 13.84 7.58
N CYS A 218 -6.65 13.48 8.31
CA CYS A 218 -6.59 13.27 9.75
C CYS A 218 -7.29 11.98 10.13
N LEU A 219 -6.67 11.18 11.00
CA LEU A 219 -7.33 10.04 11.62
C LEU A 219 -7.74 10.42 13.04
N LEU A 220 -9.05 10.38 13.31
CA LEU A 220 -9.61 10.82 14.57
C LEU A 220 -10.29 9.65 15.29
N GLN A 221 -9.84 9.36 16.51
CA GLN A 221 -10.44 8.30 17.33
C GLN A 221 -11.84 8.68 17.81
N ARG A 222 -12.12 9.97 17.93
CA ARG A 222 -13.41 10.50 18.39
C ARG A 222 -13.84 11.70 17.55
N LYS A 223 -15.04 12.17 17.84
CA LYS A 223 -15.66 13.35 17.20
C LYS A 223 -16.15 14.37 18.24
N THR A 224 -15.39 14.49 19.31
CA THR A 224 -15.74 15.41 20.41
C THR A 224 -15.22 16.80 20.12
N TYR A 225 -15.76 17.80 20.81
CA TYR A 225 -15.26 19.17 20.74
C TYR A 225 -13.76 19.25 21.06
N GLU A 226 -13.29 18.51 22.06
CA GLU A 226 -11.86 18.49 22.42
C GLU A 226 -11.01 17.83 21.32
N THR A 227 -11.52 16.81 20.63
CA THR A 227 -10.82 16.20 19.47
C THR A 227 -10.57 17.23 18.38
N TYR A 228 -11.63 17.93 17.95
CA TYR A 228 -11.50 18.92 16.89
C TYR A 228 -10.67 20.13 17.32
N LYS A 229 -10.82 20.57 18.58
CA LYS A 229 -10.02 21.66 19.13
C LYS A 229 -8.52 21.31 19.11
N LEU A 230 -8.16 20.09 19.51
CA LEU A 230 -6.78 19.62 19.43
C LEU A 230 -6.31 19.54 17.98
N LEU A 231 -7.11 18.95 17.08
CA LEU A 231 -6.80 18.87 15.64
C LEU A 231 -6.43 20.25 15.06
N PHE A 232 -7.29 21.24 15.24
CA PHE A 232 -7.09 22.55 14.63
C PHE A 232 -5.95 23.33 15.29
N LYS A 233 -5.78 23.21 16.61
CA LYS A 233 -4.64 23.80 17.32
C LYS A 233 -3.32 23.23 16.82
N SER A 234 -3.21 21.89 16.77
CA SER A 234 -2.01 21.21 16.27
C SER A 234 -1.73 21.58 14.81
N LEU A 235 -2.76 21.71 13.98
CA LEU A 235 -2.59 22.10 12.57
C LEU A 235 -2.05 23.53 12.42
N ILE A 236 -2.52 24.48 13.22
CA ILE A 236 -1.98 25.84 13.26
C ILE A 236 -0.51 25.82 13.68
N GLU A 237 -0.19 25.11 14.77
CA GLU A 237 1.18 25.00 15.28
C GLU A 237 2.12 24.41 14.22
N LYS A 238 1.72 23.32 13.55
CA LYS A 238 2.52 22.68 12.49
C LYS A 238 2.66 23.52 11.22
N CYS A 239 1.66 24.32 10.87
CA CYS A 239 1.81 25.28 9.78
C CYS A 239 2.73 26.45 10.17
N ALA A 240 2.62 26.96 11.41
CA ALA A 240 3.46 28.04 11.91
C ALA A 240 4.95 27.65 11.97
N GLU A 241 5.28 26.40 12.32
CA GLU A 241 6.64 25.84 12.22
C GLU A 241 7.25 25.95 10.81
N LYS A 242 6.42 26.13 9.77
CA LYS A 242 6.81 26.33 8.37
C LYS A 242 6.63 27.78 7.88
N ASN A 243 6.40 28.73 8.78
CA ASN A 243 6.04 30.12 8.47
C ASN A 243 4.76 30.23 7.61
N LEU A 244 3.81 29.32 7.80
CA LEU A 244 2.50 29.34 7.16
C LEU A 244 1.44 29.70 8.20
N TYR A 245 0.61 30.67 7.90
CA TYR A 245 -0.46 31.14 8.79
C TYR A 245 -1.81 30.79 8.20
N LEU A 246 -2.66 30.17 9.01
CA LEU A 246 -3.97 29.71 8.60
C LEU A 246 -5.02 30.75 8.99
N ASP A 247 -5.73 31.29 7.99
CA ASP A 247 -6.78 32.29 8.19
C ASP A 247 -7.97 32.06 7.22
N PRO A 248 -8.75 30.98 7.43
CA PRO A 248 -9.89 30.69 6.56
C PRO A 248 -11.04 31.68 6.78
N LYS A 249 -11.57 32.25 5.70
CA LYS A 249 -12.76 33.12 5.73
C LYS A 249 -14.06 32.33 5.66
N TYR A 250 -14.07 31.25 4.88
CA TYR A 250 -15.24 30.41 4.66
C TYR A 250 -14.89 28.96 4.97
N VAL A 251 -15.73 28.29 5.76
CA VAL A 251 -15.53 26.87 6.08
C VAL A 251 -16.83 26.13 5.79
N HIS A 252 -16.76 25.23 4.81
CA HIS A 252 -17.84 24.32 4.46
C HIS A 252 -17.67 23.03 5.25
N LEU A 253 -18.63 22.71 6.10
CA LEU A 253 -18.60 21.51 6.94
C LEU A 253 -20.00 21.01 7.25
N ASP A 254 -20.07 19.83 7.84
CA ASP A 254 -21.34 19.23 8.26
C ASP A 254 -21.90 19.86 9.53
N PHE A 255 -23.20 19.68 9.76
CA PHE A 255 -23.92 20.27 10.89
C PHE A 255 -23.57 19.65 12.26
N GLU A 256 -22.37 19.07 12.39
CA GLU A 256 -21.90 18.52 13.65
C GLU A 256 -21.49 19.66 14.61
N LYS A 257 -22.24 19.79 15.70
CA LYS A 257 -22.05 20.87 16.70
C LYS A 257 -20.63 20.93 17.26
N ALA A 258 -19.97 19.78 17.42
CA ALA A 258 -18.64 19.69 18.01
C ALA A 258 -17.58 20.40 17.17
N VAL A 259 -17.54 20.16 15.85
CA VAL A 259 -16.58 20.80 14.95
C VAL A 259 -16.88 22.29 14.77
N ILE A 260 -18.15 22.66 14.67
CA ILE A 260 -18.58 24.07 14.58
C ILE A 260 -18.07 24.86 15.80
N LYS A 261 -18.28 24.31 17.01
CA LYS A 261 -17.84 24.95 18.25
C LYS A 261 -16.31 25.03 18.33
N ALA A 262 -15.60 23.99 17.90
CA ALA A 262 -14.14 24.01 17.85
C ALA A 262 -13.63 25.06 16.86
N MET A 263 -14.31 25.24 15.72
CA MET A 263 -13.94 26.25 14.74
C MET A 263 -14.02 27.67 15.24
N TYR A 264 -15.15 28.04 15.82
CA TYR A 264 -15.27 29.35 16.44
C TYR A 264 -14.31 29.57 17.61
N LYS A 265 -13.91 28.51 18.32
CA LYS A 265 -12.96 28.63 19.42
C LYS A 265 -11.54 28.91 18.94
N ILE A 266 -11.13 28.32 17.81
CA ILE A 266 -9.75 28.34 17.34
C ILE A 266 -9.47 29.47 16.34
N PHE A 267 -10.37 29.69 15.37
CA PHE A 267 -10.22 30.74 14.34
C PHE A 267 -11.12 31.96 14.59
N ASN A 268 -11.65 32.10 15.80
CA ASN A 268 -12.59 33.17 16.20
C ASN A 268 -13.92 33.17 15.42
N ARG A 269 -14.82 34.11 15.76
CA ARG A 269 -16.17 34.22 15.19
C ARG A 269 -16.24 34.83 13.79
N GLU A 270 -15.11 35.27 13.25
CA GLU A 270 -15.06 35.89 11.92
C GLU A 270 -15.12 34.86 10.78
N VAL A 271 -14.85 33.58 11.09
CA VAL A 271 -15.02 32.48 10.14
C VAL A 271 -16.50 32.29 9.80
N ASN A 272 -16.83 32.38 8.51
CA ASN A 272 -18.18 32.12 8.03
C ASN A 272 -18.37 30.61 7.77
N ILE A 273 -19.04 29.94 8.71
CA ILE A 273 -19.36 28.51 8.56
C ILE A 273 -20.60 28.34 7.68
N ARG A 274 -20.46 27.54 6.63
CA ARG A 274 -21.52 27.17 5.70
C ARG A 274 -21.81 25.69 5.80
N GLY A 275 -23.05 25.33 6.06
CA GLY A 275 -23.47 23.93 6.12
C GLY A 275 -23.39 23.26 4.74
N CYS A 276 -22.97 22.00 4.71
CA CYS A 276 -22.95 21.21 3.49
C CYS A 276 -24.38 20.81 3.07
N PHE A 277 -24.87 21.34 1.94
CA PHE A 277 -26.21 21.05 1.42
C PHE A 277 -26.41 19.55 1.13
N TYR A 278 -25.40 18.88 0.58
CA TYR A 278 -25.45 17.44 0.31
C TYR A 278 -25.74 16.61 1.57
N HIS A 279 -25.05 16.89 2.67
CA HIS A 279 -25.26 16.19 3.93
C HIS A 279 -26.57 16.58 4.62
N LEU A 280 -27.07 17.81 4.40
CA LEU A 280 -28.42 18.19 4.80
C LEU A 280 -29.48 17.36 4.07
N SER A 281 -29.39 17.27 2.74
CA SER A 281 -30.32 16.50 1.91
C SER A 281 -30.34 15.03 2.30
N GLN A 282 -29.17 14.40 2.50
CA GLN A 282 -29.09 13.02 2.97
C GLN A 282 -29.72 12.84 4.36
N SER A 283 -29.40 13.72 5.30
CA SER A 283 -29.90 13.62 6.68
C SER A 283 -31.42 13.75 6.76
N THR A 284 -31.99 14.63 5.92
CA THR A 284 -33.45 14.79 5.80
C THR A 284 -34.08 13.55 5.18
N HIS A 285 -33.52 13.01 4.09
CA HIS A 285 -34.07 11.82 3.44
C HIS A 285 -34.04 10.59 4.36
N ARG A 286 -33.03 10.42 5.22
CA ARG A 286 -33.00 9.27 6.17
C ARG A 286 -34.10 9.31 7.24
N LYS A 287 -34.79 10.45 7.39
CA LYS A 287 -35.86 10.65 8.38
C LYS A 287 -37.27 10.63 7.77
N VAL A 288 -37.37 10.55 6.45
CA VAL A 288 -38.62 10.37 5.70
C VAL A 288 -38.69 8.91 5.27
#